data_AF-A0A518H044-F1
#
_entry.id   AF-A0A518H044-F1
#
_cell.length_a   1.000
_cell.length_b   1.000
_cell.length_c   1.000
_cell.angle_alpha   90.00
_cell.angle_beta   90.00
_cell.angle_gamma   90.00
#
_symmetry.space_group_name_H-M   'P 1'
#
loop_
_entity.id
_entity.type
_entity.pdbx_description
1 polymer ?
#
loop_
_entity_poly.entity_id
_entity_poly.type
_entity_poly.pdbx_seq_one_letter_code
_entity_poly.pdbx_strand_id
1 'polypeptide(L)'
;MDATSGANAADGPPALPLLLWGTPPGLERILRQEGVPFETIVEPHPVVLQRGRFLLFDGRSGISARGLPLGPVQEAIDVDRLRSGWPFDPFDALVDHRAGPSTWQVAGAELTERVSTRDKGAIRRLLLARLREEVSRRGGIWARISAFPYPYRAAFNLRLDLDEPFPDDYRRFAEARRPLDDCSTHFVSTAAYGRDESVLADLRRLDTQSHGHFHVVYRDPVANRRNLERAHALLVDRGFDPVGFAAPEGRWNPGLDAAIEGLGYLYSSDFSLGYDDLPSFPWLGGRWSKVLQVPIHPICEGLFVEAGIGEGGTIASHLVRAVRARIDQGEPAFVYGHPERRLAYFPEVLEALAGEVDRYELTWRATLTDFARWWSWRDRRRWSVSPRGPGRFEVAFEDWGSSYPMTLEVVRGRHVASLPMPGPRGTLRLDGLAFEGPSHRVDLPGPSAVRPPFSLKAAVRSALDWETVTPVEELDEDSLPSMLKKNLRRWRDRRRGSQVGAGGGRATALPR
;
A
#
# COMPACT_ATOMS: atom_id res chain seq x y z
N MET A 1 19.70 -37.24 50.02
CA MET A 1 18.88 -37.29 48.79
C MET A 1 17.97 -36.09 48.85
N ASP A 2 18.50 -34.93 48.46
CA ASP A 2 17.74 -33.68 48.42
C ASP A 2 16.91 -33.67 47.14
N ALA A 3 15.60 -33.89 47.31
CA ALA A 3 14.62 -33.62 46.27
C ALA A 3 14.48 -32.10 46.16
N THR A 4 15.40 -31.47 45.45
CA THR A 4 15.19 -30.11 44.92
C THR A 4 14.03 -30.20 43.95
N SER A 5 12.86 -29.76 44.40
CA SER A 5 11.70 -29.50 43.56
C SER A 5 12.14 -28.51 42.48
N GLY A 6 12.51 -29.02 41.31
CA GLY A 6 12.73 -28.22 40.12
C GLY A 6 11.40 -27.57 39.76
N ALA A 7 11.15 -26.38 40.32
CA ALA A 7 10.11 -25.49 39.85
C ALA A 7 10.36 -25.33 38.34
N ASN A 8 9.43 -25.83 37.54
CA ASN A 8 9.52 -25.79 36.09
C ASN A 8 9.80 -24.34 35.68
N ALA A 9 10.96 -24.10 35.06
CA ALA A 9 11.35 -22.81 34.51
C ALA A 9 10.49 -22.42 33.26
N ALA A 10 9.23 -22.85 33.23
CA ALA A 10 8.30 -22.78 32.10
C ALA A 10 7.07 -21.90 32.37
N ASP A 11 6.89 -21.33 33.56
CA ASP A 11 5.62 -20.71 33.97
C ASP A 11 5.55 -19.17 33.78
N GLY A 12 6.40 -18.60 32.92
CA GLY A 12 6.26 -17.19 32.51
C GLY A 12 5.17 -17.00 31.45
N PRO A 13 4.51 -15.83 31.37
CA PRO A 13 3.61 -15.52 30.27
C PRO A 13 4.36 -15.56 28.93
N PRO A 14 3.66 -15.83 27.81
CA PRO A 14 4.27 -15.82 26.49
C PRO A 14 5.04 -14.51 26.22
N ALA A 15 6.21 -14.61 25.61
CA ALA A 15 6.98 -13.45 25.21
C ALA A 15 6.26 -12.60 24.14
N LEU A 16 5.40 -13.25 23.35
CA LEU A 16 4.48 -12.66 22.39
C LEU A 16 3.14 -13.42 22.46
N PRO A 17 1.98 -12.78 22.25
CA PRO A 17 1.76 -11.44 21.67
C PRO A 17 2.15 -10.24 22.54
N LEU A 18 2.32 -9.08 21.91
CA LEU A 18 2.34 -7.78 22.60
C LEU A 18 0.92 -7.39 23.02
N LEU A 19 0.72 -6.97 24.26
CA LEU A 19 -0.59 -6.53 24.74
C LEU A 19 -0.73 -5.02 24.53
N LEU A 20 -1.80 -4.56 23.89
CA LEU A 20 -2.04 -3.14 23.61
C LEU A 20 -3.18 -2.63 24.48
N TRP A 21 -2.93 -1.62 25.33
CA TRP A 21 -3.95 -1.04 26.19
C TRP A 21 -3.95 0.49 26.09
N GLY A 22 -5.02 1.06 25.54
CA GLY A 22 -5.11 2.51 25.36
C GLY A 22 -4.12 3.08 24.36
N THR A 23 -3.62 2.27 23.42
CA THR A 23 -2.60 2.68 22.45
C THR A 23 -3.22 3.39 21.23
N PRO A 24 -2.48 4.27 20.54
CA PRO A 24 -2.97 4.94 19.34
C PRO A 24 -3.12 3.94 18.17
N PRO A 25 -4.08 4.16 17.25
CA PRO A 25 -4.31 3.26 16.11
C PRO A 25 -3.08 3.16 15.18
N GLY A 26 -2.25 4.21 15.11
CA GLY A 26 -0.99 4.18 14.36
C GLY A 26 -0.03 3.07 14.82
N LEU A 27 -0.01 2.73 16.12
CA LEU A 27 0.82 1.63 16.63
C LEU A 27 0.27 0.26 16.18
N GLU A 28 -1.04 0.07 16.28
CA GLU A 28 -1.69 -1.15 15.82
C GLU A 28 -1.44 -1.38 14.32
N ARG A 29 -1.57 -0.33 13.50
CA ARG A 29 -1.27 -0.37 12.06
C ARG A 29 0.13 -0.92 11.79
N ILE A 30 1.16 -0.37 12.43
CA ILE A 30 2.54 -0.76 12.14
C ILE A 30 2.89 -2.15 12.65
N LEU A 31 2.27 -2.62 13.75
CA LEU A 31 2.45 -3.99 14.22
C LEU A 31 1.79 -5.00 13.27
N ARG A 32 0.59 -4.69 12.76
CA ARG A 32 -0.06 -5.47 11.68
C ARG A 32 0.78 -5.50 10.41
N GLN A 33 1.27 -4.33 9.98
CA GLN A 33 2.16 -4.23 8.81
C GLN A 33 3.38 -5.14 8.98
N GLU A 34 4.03 -5.06 10.13
CA GLU A 34 5.22 -5.85 10.46
C GLU A 34 4.92 -7.36 10.61
N GLY A 35 3.69 -7.75 10.96
CA GLY A 35 3.30 -9.13 11.20
C GLY A 35 3.70 -9.63 12.59
N VAL A 36 3.86 -8.70 13.54
CA VAL A 36 4.12 -9.00 14.95
C VAL A 36 2.79 -9.32 15.61
N PRO A 37 2.68 -10.41 16.38
CA PRO A 37 1.43 -10.77 17.04
C PRO A 37 1.18 -9.80 18.20
N PHE A 38 -0.05 -9.30 18.27
CA PHE A 38 -0.49 -8.44 19.36
C PHE A 38 -1.96 -8.71 19.69
N GLU A 39 -2.39 -8.26 20.86
CA GLU A 39 -3.77 -8.34 21.34
C GLU A 39 -4.20 -6.99 21.92
N THR A 40 -5.30 -6.42 21.44
CA THR A 40 -5.86 -5.18 21.97
C THR A 40 -6.76 -5.48 23.17
N ILE A 41 -6.40 -4.91 24.32
CA ILE A 41 -7.11 -5.06 25.58
C ILE A 41 -8.19 -3.98 25.69
N VAL A 42 -9.45 -4.41 25.75
CA VAL A 42 -10.59 -3.54 26.07
C VAL A 42 -10.72 -3.37 27.59
N GLU A 43 -10.63 -4.48 28.33
CA GLU A 43 -10.69 -4.51 29.79
C GLU A 43 -9.49 -5.29 30.37
N PRO A 44 -8.69 -4.69 31.25
CA PRO A 44 -7.45 -5.30 31.75
C PRO A 44 -7.73 -6.33 32.85
N HIS A 45 -8.32 -7.47 32.46
CA HIS A 45 -8.57 -8.60 33.35
C HIS A 45 -7.29 -9.45 33.54
N PRO A 46 -7.00 -10.00 34.74
CA PRO A 46 -5.79 -10.80 34.98
C PRO A 46 -5.56 -11.92 33.96
N VAL A 47 -6.62 -12.63 33.56
CA VAL A 47 -6.54 -13.72 32.56
C VAL A 47 -6.05 -13.24 31.19
N VAL A 48 -6.52 -12.06 30.75
CA VAL A 48 -6.10 -11.47 29.47
C VAL A 48 -4.65 -11.00 29.58
N LEU A 49 -4.28 -10.39 30.71
CA LEU A 49 -2.92 -9.92 30.94
C LEU A 49 -1.91 -11.08 30.94
N GLN A 50 -2.27 -12.29 31.36
CA GLN A 50 -1.34 -13.44 31.30
C GLN A 50 -1.02 -13.93 29.87
N ARG A 51 -1.69 -13.41 28.83
CA ARG A 51 -1.44 -13.82 27.43
C ARG A 51 -0.16 -13.26 26.83
N GLY A 52 0.43 -12.23 27.45
CA GLY A 52 1.64 -11.59 26.93
C GLY A 52 2.50 -10.99 28.02
N ARG A 53 3.81 -11.06 27.83
CA ARG A 53 4.80 -10.50 28.76
C ARG A 53 4.86 -8.98 28.71
N PHE A 54 4.70 -8.39 27.53
CA PHE A 54 4.89 -6.95 27.32
C PHE A 54 3.53 -6.26 27.13
N LEU A 55 3.21 -5.30 28.01
CA LEU A 55 2.06 -4.42 27.90
C LEU A 55 2.49 -3.06 27.37
N LEU A 56 2.04 -2.72 26.18
CA LEU A 56 2.18 -1.40 25.58
C LEU A 56 0.99 -0.52 25.97
N PHE A 57 1.26 0.68 26.45
CA PHE A 57 0.23 1.67 26.76
C PHE A 57 0.68 3.07 26.34
N ASP A 58 -0.26 3.99 26.13
CA ASP A 58 0.04 5.38 25.78
C ASP A 58 -0.25 6.31 26.96
N GLY A 59 0.79 6.84 27.60
CA GLY A 59 0.65 7.78 28.72
C GLY A 59 -0.16 9.04 28.40
N ARG A 60 -0.31 9.43 27.11
CA ARG A 60 -1.14 10.58 26.70
C ARG A 60 -2.64 10.33 26.77
N SER A 61 -3.08 9.07 26.74
CA SER A 61 -4.49 8.71 26.77
C SER A 61 -5.13 8.89 28.16
N GLY A 62 -4.36 9.32 29.16
CA GLY A 62 -4.78 9.35 30.57
C GLY A 62 -4.78 7.97 31.24
N ILE A 63 -4.49 6.91 30.47
CA ILE A 63 -4.38 5.54 30.96
C ILE A 63 -2.99 5.33 31.58
N SER A 64 -2.95 4.65 32.73
CA SER A 64 -1.71 4.34 33.44
C SER A 64 -1.61 2.86 33.75
N ALA A 65 -0.46 2.25 33.48
CA ALA A 65 -0.17 0.89 33.95
C ALA A 65 -0.14 0.77 35.49
N ARG A 66 -0.12 1.89 36.23
CA ARG A 66 -0.19 1.87 37.69
C ARG A 66 -1.54 1.33 38.14
N GLY A 67 -1.50 0.29 38.98
CA GLY A 67 -2.70 -0.36 39.52
C GLY A 67 -3.20 -1.53 38.68
N LEU A 68 -2.61 -1.80 37.51
CA LEU A 68 -2.90 -3.04 36.80
C LEU A 68 -2.30 -4.25 37.55
N PRO A 69 -3.00 -5.39 37.57
CA PRO A 69 -2.54 -6.61 38.20
C PRO A 69 -1.51 -7.35 37.32
N LEU A 70 -0.39 -6.69 37.03
CA LEU A 70 0.70 -7.28 36.25
C LEU A 70 1.47 -8.31 37.09
N GLY A 71 1.77 -9.45 36.49
CA GLY A 71 2.64 -10.46 37.08
C GLY A 71 4.09 -9.98 37.23
N PRO A 72 4.91 -10.65 38.06
CA PRO A 72 6.27 -10.21 38.42
C PRO A 72 7.25 -10.15 37.24
N VAL A 73 6.96 -10.83 36.14
CA VAL A 73 7.81 -10.89 34.94
C VAL A 73 7.24 -10.11 33.75
N GLN A 74 6.06 -9.49 33.94
CA GLN A 74 5.44 -8.66 32.94
C GLN A 74 6.01 -7.25 32.96
N GLU A 75 6.10 -6.65 31.79
CA GLU A 75 6.79 -5.38 31.56
C GLU A 75 5.86 -4.40 30.88
N ALA A 76 5.62 -3.25 31.52
CA ALA A 76 4.88 -2.15 30.92
C ALA A 76 5.82 -1.21 30.14
N ILE A 77 5.45 -0.90 28.90
CA ILE A 77 6.18 -0.01 28.00
C ILE A 77 5.26 1.15 27.62
N ASP A 78 5.63 2.36 28.02
CA ASP A 78 4.95 3.59 27.62
C ASP A 78 5.40 4.00 26.20
N VAL A 79 4.48 3.94 25.24
CA VAL A 79 4.78 4.25 23.84
C VAL A 79 4.91 5.75 23.59
N ASP A 80 4.56 6.59 24.56
CA ASP A 80 4.79 8.04 24.46
C ASP A 80 6.27 8.39 24.30
N ARG A 81 7.15 7.58 24.91
CA ARG A 81 8.60 7.74 24.78
C ARG A 81 9.08 7.59 23.34
N LEU A 82 8.36 6.83 22.51
CA LEU A 82 8.72 6.62 21.10
C LEU A 82 8.51 7.88 20.24
N ARG A 83 7.73 8.85 20.74
CA ARG A 83 7.49 10.16 20.09
C ARG A 83 8.67 11.13 20.24
N SER A 84 9.63 10.84 21.12
CA SER A 84 10.80 11.70 21.33
C SER A 84 11.57 11.94 20.03
N GLY A 85 11.92 13.19 19.75
CA GLY A 85 12.66 13.59 18.55
C GLY A 85 11.82 13.77 17.27
N TRP A 86 10.50 13.55 17.32
CA TRP A 86 9.61 13.87 16.21
C TRP A 86 9.04 15.28 16.34
N PRO A 87 8.97 16.08 15.25
CA PRO A 87 8.35 17.40 15.27
C PRO A 87 6.80 17.35 15.13
N PHE A 88 6.22 16.15 15.14
CA PHE A 88 4.79 15.85 15.05
C PHE A 88 4.51 14.54 15.78
N ASP A 89 3.24 14.18 16.00
CA ASP A 89 2.91 12.85 16.54
C ASP A 89 3.07 11.79 15.44
N PRO A 90 4.06 10.87 15.55
CA PRO A 90 4.31 9.90 14.49
C PRO A 90 3.20 8.84 14.38
N PHE A 91 2.42 8.59 15.44
CA PHE A 91 1.31 7.65 15.38
C PHE A 91 0.10 8.25 14.65
N ASP A 92 -0.17 9.54 14.86
CA ASP A 92 -1.21 10.25 14.10
C ASP A 92 -0.82 10.36 12.62
N ALA A 93 0.46 10.63 12.33
CA ALA A 93 0.98 10.69 10.97
C ALA A 93 0.82 9.36 10.19
N LEU A 94 0.87 8.22 10.89
CA LEU A 94 0.65 6.91 10.28
C LEU A 94 -0.80 6.70 9.86
N VAL A 95 -1.78 7.29 10.56
CA VAL A 95 -3.20 7.18 10.19
C VAL A 95 -3.72 8.36 9.37
N ASP A 96 -2.97 9.46 9.25
CA ASP A 96 -3.35 10.63 8.44
C ASP A 96 -3.64 10.28 6.96
N HIS A 97 -4.72 10.82 6.40
CA HIS A 97 -5.14 10.54 5.01
C HIS A 97 -4.82 11.69 4.05
N ARG A 98 -4.15 12.75 4.52
CA ARG A 98 -3.86 13.92 3.69
C ARG A 98 -2.78 13.62 2.66
N ALA A 99 -3.07 14.02 1.43
CA ALA A 99 -2.13 14.04 0.32
C ALA A 99 -1.78 15.47 -0.12
N GLY A 100 -0.60 15.66 -0.67
CA GLY A 100 -0.07 16.94 -1.15
C GLY A 100 0.94 16.74 -2.28
N PRO A 101 1.24 17.80 -3.05
CA PRO A 101 2.26 17.72 -4.08
C PRO A 101 3.64 17.53 -3.43
N SER A 102 4.42 16.62 -4.01
CA SER A 102 5.80 16.32 -3.67
C SER A 102 6.63 16.33 -4.94
N THR A 103 7.90 16.73 -4.81
CA THR A 103 8.86 16.74 -5.92
C THR A 103 10.02 15.79 -5.69
N TRP A 104 10.52 15.22 -6.79
CA TRP A 104 11.74 14.42 -6.81
C TRP A 104 12.70 15.00 -7.85
N GLN A 105 13.99 14.98 -7.53
CA GLN A 105 15.04 15.33 -8.48
C GLN A 105 15.60 14.05 -9.08
N VAL A 106 15.30 13.79 -10.34
CA VAL A 106 15.70 12.57 -11.05
C VAL A 106 16.30 12.96 -12.40
N ALA A 107 17.54 12.53 -12.64
CA ALA A 107 18.26 12.81 -13.89
C ALA A 107 18.29 14.31 -14.29
N GLY A 108 18.33 15.21 -13.30
CA GLY A 108 18.35 16.66 -13.53
C GLY A 108 16.98 17.28 -13.83
N ALA A 109 15.90 16.50 -13.81
CA ALA A 109 14.52 17.00 -13.91
C ALA A 109 13.81 16.96 -12.56
N GLU A 110 12.87 17.89 -12.39
CA GLU A 110 11.91 17.91 -11.29
C GLU A 110 10.65 17.16 -11.70
N LEU A 111 10.40 16.02 -11.04
CA LEU A 111 9.17 15.25 -11.21
C LEU A 111 8.22 15.61 -10.07
N THR A 112 6.95 15.90 -10.36
CA THR A 112 5.96 16.30 -9.34
C THR A 112 4.78 15.33 -9.33
N GLU A 113 4.38 14.87 -8.15
CA GLU A 113 3.19 14.02 -7.97
C GLU A 113 2.50 14.33 -6.64
N ARG A 114 1.19 14.11 -6.57
CA ARG A 114 0.38 14.22 -5.36
C ARG A 114 0.38 12.89 -4.58
N VAL A 115 1.15 12.83 -3.50
CA VAL A 115 1.30 11.65 -2.64
C VAL A 115 0.90 11.93 -1.19
N SER A 116 0.90 10.91 -0.33
CA SER A 116 0.80 11.09 1.12
C SER A 116 1.74 12.20 1.62
N THR A 117 1.24 13.09 2.47
CA THR A 117 2.04 14.22 3.02
C THR A 117 3.21 13.78 3.91
N ARG A 118 3.25 12.49 4.27
CA ARG A 118 4.28 11.89 5.11
C ARG A 118 4.79 10.60 4.47
N ASP A 119 6.10 10.38 4.55
CA ASP A 119 6.73 9.09 4.28
C ASP A 119 6.42 8.13 5.44
N LYS A 120 5.30 7.44 5.33
CA LYS A 120 4.80 6.52 6.36
C LYS A 120 5.70 5.29 6.52
N GLY A 121 6.36 4.85 5.46
CA GLY A 121 7.34 3.77 5.53
C GLY A 121 8.53 4.14 6.39
N ALA A 122 9.07 5.35 6.24
CA ALA A 122 10.16 5.85 7.08
C ALA A 122 9.73 5.98 8.55
N ILE A 123 8.52 6.50 8.82
CA ILE A 123 7.96 6.60 10.17
C ILE A 123 7.82 5.21 10.81
N ARG A 124 7.20 4.26 10.09
CA ARG A 124 7.04 2.87 10.54
C ARG A 124 8.38 2.24 10.90
N ARG A 125 9.35 2.26 9.98
CA ARG A 125 10.67 1.63 10.18
C ARG A 125 11.37 2.18 11.42
N LEU A 126 11.36 3.50 11.63
CA LEU A 126 12.00 4.12 12.77
C LEU A 126 11.28 3.82 14.09
N LEU A 127 9.94 3.87 14.13
CA LEU A 127 9.16 3.53 15.32
C LEU A 127 9.34 2.06 15.72
N LEU A 128 9.26 1.12 14.76
CA LEU A 128 9.43 -0.31 15.02
C LEU A 128 10.86 -0.63 15.45
N ALA A 129 11.88 0.06 14.91
CA ALA A 129 13.25 -0.10 15.36
C ALA A 129 13.41 0.27 16.84
N ARG A 130 12.83 1.40 17.27
CA ARG A 130 12.87 1.85 18.67
C ARG A 130 12.06 0.94 19.60
N LEU A 131 10.87 0.52 19.18
CA LEU A 131 10.04 -0.40 19.97
C LEU A 131 10.73 -1.75 20.14
N ARG A 132 11.32 -2.29 19.08
CA ARG A 132 12.09 -3.54 19.12
C ARG A 132 13.31 -3.44 20.04
N GLU A 133 14.03 -2.33 20.00
CA GLU A 133 15.14 -2.07 20.93
C GLU A 133 14.66 -2.08 22.38
N GLU A 134 13.55 -1.42 22.67
CA GLU A 134 12.97 -1.35 24.02
C GLU A 134 12.50 -2.72 24.52
N VAL A 135 11.87 -3.54 23.67
CA VAL A 135 11.50 -4.94 23.99
C VAL A 135 12.75 -5.78 24.24
N SER A 136 13.77 -5.65 23.38
CA SER A 136 15.02 -6.42 23.48
C SER A 136 15.80 -6.07 24.75
N ARG A 137 15.86 -4.79 25.12
CA ARG A 137 16.52 -4.27 26.33
C ARG A 137 15.92 -4.87 27.61
N ARG A 138 14.64 -5.27 27.57
CA ARG A 138 13.92 -5.94 28.66
C ARG A 138 13.96 -7.48 28.56
N GLY A 139 14.84 -8.02 27.72
CA GLY A 139 15.01 -9.46 27.51
C GLY A 139 13.86 -10.11 26.75
N GLY A 140 13.14 -9.35 25.93
CA GLY A 140 12.13 -9.87 25.01
C GLY A 140 12.72 -10.39 23.71
N ILE A 141 11.90 -11.13 22.95
CA ILE A 141 12.18 -11.54 21.57
C ILE A 141 11.29 -10.75 20.62
N TRP A 142 11.83 -10.37 19.46
CA TRP A 142 11.05 -9.81 18.36
C TRP A 142 10.94 -10.84 17.24
N ALA A 143 9.73 -11.36 17.03
CA ALA A 143 9.41 -12.29 15.97
C ALA A 143 8.18 -11.79 15.19
N ARG A 144 8.17 -12.07 13.88
CA ARG A 144 7.10 -11.66 12.97
C ARG A 144 6.81 -12.73 11.93
N ILE A 145 5.62 -12.72 11.33
CA ILE A 145 5.37 -13.44 10.07
C ILE A 145 5.91 -12.58 8.93
N SER A 146 6.73 -13.17 8.07
CA SER A 146 7.32 -12.47 6.91
C SER A 146 6.26 -11.76 6.07
N ALA A 147 6.66 -10.68 5.40
CA ALA A 147 5.79 -9.95 4.48
C ALA A 147 5.45 -10.77 3.22
N PHE A 148 6.13 -11.89 2.98
CA PHE A 148 6.00 -12.73 1.78
C PHE A 148 5.86 -14.22 2.16
N PRO A 149 5.21 -15.04 1.32
CA PRO A 149 5.20 -16.48 1.52
C PRO A 149 6.61 -17.06 1.34
N TYR A 150 6.91 -18.15 2.03
CA TYR A 150 8.18 -18.86 1.90
C TYR A 150 8.35 -19.38 0.45
N PRO A 151 9.54 -19.31 -0.18
CA PRO A 151 10.84 -18.88 0.36
C PRO A 151 11.19 -17.41 0.12
N TYR A 152 10.22 -16.59 -0.31
CA TYR A 152 10.49 -15.27 -0.85
C TYR A 152 10.87 -14.25 0.21
N ARG A 153 11.64 -13.24 -0.21
CA ARG A 153 12.18 -12.17 0.65
C ARG A 153 11.75 -10.78 0.20
N ALA A 154 11.25 -10.67 -1.01
CA ALA A 154 10.65 -9.48 -1.59
C ALA A 154 9.49 -9.92 -2.49
N ALA A 155 8.71 -8.97 -2.99
CA ALA A 155 7.75 -9.21 -4.05
C ALA A 155 7.90 -8.13 -5.13
N PHE A 156 7.66 -8.49 -6.38
CA PHE A 156 7.61 -7.56 -7.50
C PHE A 156 6.24 -7.63 -8.17
N ASN A 157 5.75 -6.46 -8.59
CA ASN A 157 4.59 -6.30 -9.45
C ASN A 157 4.76 -5.06 -10.33
N LEU A 158 4.35 -5.18 -11.59
CA LEU A 158 4.11 -4.05 -12.49
C LEU A 158 2.61 -3.79 -12.60
N ARG A 159 2.16 -2.70 -11.98
CA ARG A 159 0.79 -2.21 -12.14
C ARG A 159 0.66 -1.44 -13.44
N LEU A 160 -0.45 -1.62 -14.14
CA LEU A 160 -0.70 -0.98 -15.42
C LEU A 160 -2.08 -0.35 -15.44
N ASP A 161 -2.10 0.97 -15.63
CA ASP A 161 -3.33 1.74 -15.66
C ASP A 161 -3.71 2.01 -17.12
N LEU A 162 -4.86 1.46 -17.54
CA LEU A 162 -5.39 1.57 -18.89
C LEU A 162 -6.46 2.67 -18.93
N ASP A 163 -6.02 3.89 -19.23
CA ASP A 163 -6.80 5.11 -19.00
C ASP A 163 -7.51 5.64 -20.24
N GLU A 164 -6.87 5.46 -21.40
CA GLU A 164 -7.28 6.09 -22.66
C GLU A 164 -7.50 5.02 -23.76
N PRO A 165 -8.42 5.22 -24.72
CA PRO A 165 -8.73 4.22 -25.73
C PRO A 165 -7.74 4.27 -26.92
N PHE A 166 -6.51 3.77 -26.72
CA PHE A 166 -5.51 3.61 -27.79
C PHE A 166 -5.17 2.13 -28.04
N PRO A 167 -6.03 1.36 -28.73
CA PRO A 167 -5.83 -0.07 -28.93
C PRO A 167 -4.52 -0.44 -29.64
N ASP A 168 -4.03 0.41 -30.55
CA ASP A 168 -2.76 0.16 -31.25
C ASP A 168 -1.54 0.33 -30.34
N ASP A 169 -1.60 1.25 -29.37
CA ASP A 169 -0.59 1.39 -28.33
C ASP A 169 -0.65 0.18 -27.40
N TYR A 170 -1.85 -0.20 -26.99
CA TYR A 170 -2.05 -1.40 -26.18
C TYR A 170 -1.45 -2.65 -26.82
N ARG A 171 -1.65 -2.88 -28.14
CA ARG A 171 -1.09 -4.06 -28.81
C ARG A 171 0.44 -4.07 -28.80
N ARG A 172 1.08 -2.94 -29.10
CA ARG A 172 2.55 -2.79 -29.04
C ARG A 172 3.07 -3.04 -27.64
N PHE A 173 2.40 -2.45 -26.65
CA PHE A 173 2.67 -2.65 -25.25
C PHE A 173 2.51 -4.13 -24.82
N ALA A 174 1.43 -4.79 -25.22
CA ALA A 174 1.10 -6.16 -24.84
C ALA A 174 2.15 -7.16 -25.34
N GLU A 175 2.77 -6.91 -26.49
CA GLU A 175 3.89 -7.72 -26.97
C GLU A 175 5.13 -7.57 -26.08
N ALA A 176 5.50 -6.34 -25.72
CA ALA A 176 6.66 -6.04 -24.88
C ALA A 176 6.47 -6.46 -23.41
N ARG A 177 5.24 -6.49 -22.91
CA ARG A 177 4.90 -6.87 -21.52
C ARG A 177 5.10 -8.35 -21.22
N ARG A 178 5.04 -9.24 -22.21
CA ARG A 178 4.98 -10.71 -22.02
C ARG A 178 5.93 -11.29 -20.95
N PRO A 179 7.20 -10.84 -20.84
CA PRO A 179 8.10 -11.34 -19.79
C PRO A 179 7.66 -11.02 -18.35
N LEU A 180 6.61 -10.21 -18.15
CA LEU A 180 6.07 -9.75 -16.87
C LEU A 180 4.59 -10.14 -16.69
N ASP A 181 4.01 -10.97 -17.56
CA ASP A 181 2.59 -11.36 -17.50
C ASP A 181 2.19 -11.99 -16.15
N ASP A 182 3.10 -12.76 -15.53
CA ASP A 182 2.89 -13.44 -14.25
C ASP A 182 2.99 -12.52 -13.01
N CYS A 183 3.50 -11.30 -13.20
CA CYS A 183 3.67 -10.32 -12.13
C CYS A 183 3.19 -8.92 -12.55
N SER A 184 2.17 -8.87 -13.39
CA SER A 184 1.50 -7.61 -13.74
C SER A 184 0.03 -7.64 -13.34
N THR A 185 -0.49 -6.46 -12.97
CA THR A 185 -1.91 -6.25 -12.69
C THR A 185 -2.41 -5.07 -13.51
N HIS A 186 -3.50 -5.26 -14.23
CA HIS A 186 -4.07 -4.29 -15.15
C HIS A 186 -5.33 -3.67 -14.56
N PHE A 187 -5.34 -2.36 -14.35
CA PHE A 187 -6.52 -1.62 -13.92
C PHE A 187 -7.15 -0.95 -15.12
N VAL A 188 -8.41 -1.30 -15.40
CA VAL A 188 -9.09 -0.90 -16.63
C VAL A 188 -10.13 0.19 -16.36
N SER A 189 -9.96 1.33 -17.03
CA SER A 189 -11.02 2.32 -17.19
C SER A 189 -12.05 1.79 -18.18
N THR A 190 -13.25 1.45 -17.70
CA THR A 190 -14.26 0.83 -18.58
C THR A 190 -14.87 1.81 -19.59
N ALA A 191 -14.71 3.13 -19.41
CA ALA A 191 -15.03 4.09 -20.47
C ALA A 191 -14.02 4.05 -21.63
N ALA A 192 -12.75 3.70 -21.36
CA ALA A 192 -11.73 3.57 -22.38
C ALA A 192 -11.85 2.23 -23.13
N TYR A 193 -11.78 1.11 -22.40
CA TYR A 193 -11.65 -0.21 -23.04
C TYR A 193 -12.83 -1.15 -22.81
N GLY A 194 -13.87 -0.74 -22.07
CA GLY A 194 -15.02 -1.60 -21.76
C GLY A 194 -15.83 -2.05 -22.99
N ARG A 195 -15.50 -1.61 -24.20
CA ARG A 195 -16.11 -2.05 -25.47
C ARG A 195 -15.12 -2.57 -26.50
N ASP A 196 -13.81 -2.59 -26.21
CA ASP A 196 -12.82 -3.09 -27.14
C ASP A 196 -12.60 -4.59 -26.91
N GLU A 197 -13.25 -5.42 -27.74
CA GLU A 197 -13.17 -6.88 -27.58
C GLU A 197 -11.75 -7.43 -27.80
N SER A 198 -10.93 -6.76 -28.63
CA SER A 198 -9.56 -7.22 -28.89
C SER A 198 -8.67 -7.05 -27.66
N VAL A 199 -8.78 -5.91 -26.98
CA VAL A 199 -8.05 -5.62 -25.74
C VAL A 199 -8.58 -6.49 -24.59
N LEU A 200 -9.90 -6.57 -24.44
CA LEU A 200 -10.51 -7.37 -23.37
C LEU A 200 -10.18 -8.87 -23.50
N ALA A 201 -10.08 -9.40 -24.72
CA ALA A 201 -9.67 -10.79 -24.93
C ALA A 201 -8.24 -11.09 -24.45
N ASP A 202 -7.30 -10.15 -24.60
CA ASP A 202 -5.95 -10.28 -24.02
C ASP A 202 -6.02 -10.26 -22.49
N LEU A 203 -6.70 -9.24 -21.95
CA LEU A 203 -6.82 -8.98 -20.50
C LEU A 203 -7.47 -10.12 -19.71
N ARG A 204 -8.40 -10.89 -20.30
CA ARG A 204 -9.02 -12.06 -19.63
C ARG A 204 -8.01 -13.10 -19.15
N ARG A 205 -6.80 -13.11 -19.71
CA ARG A 205 -5.73 -14.05 -19.35
C ARG A 205 -4.82 -13.54 -18.23
N LEU A 206 -5.03 -12.31 -17.78
CA LEU A 206 -4.16 -11.55 -16.88
C LEU A 206 -4.95 -11.13 -15.62
N ASP A 207 -4.24 -10.69 -14.58
CA ASP A 207 -4.88 -10.09 -13.41
C ASP A 207 -5.48 -8.73 -13.78
N THR A 208 -6.77 -8.71 -14.08
CA THR A 208 -7.49 -7.52 -14.56
C THR A 208 -8.49 -7.04 -13.51
N GLN A 209 -8.36 -5.77 -13.15
CA GLN A 209 -9.00 -5.12 -12.02
C GLN A 209 -9.63 -3.79 -12.43
N SER A 210 -10.39 -3.15 -11.54
CA SER A 210 -11.14 -1.94 -11.89
C SER A 210 -10.33 -0.66 -11.73
N HIS A 211 -10.38 0.22 -12.72
CA HIS A 211 -9.92 1.61 -12.62
C HIS A 211 -11.08 2.61 -12.63
N GLY A 212 -12.30 2.14 -12.32
CA GLY A 212 -13.52 2.92 -12.43
C GLY A 212 -14.07 2.97 -13.84
N HIS A 213 -15.19 3.69 -14.03
CA HIS A 213 -15.76 3.85 -15.36
C HIS A 213 -15.08 5.03 -16.05
N PHE A 214 -15.17 6.20 -15.43
CA PHE A 214 -14.36 7.35 -15.77
C PHE A 214 -13.08 7.37 -14.94
N HIS A 215 -12.00 7.82 -15.56
CA HIS A 215 -10.69 8.06 -14.93
C HIS A 215 -10.74 9.32 -14.03
N VAL A 216 -11.57 9.24 -12.98
CA VAL A 216 -11.84 10.30 -12.01
C VAL A 216 -12.11 9.71 -10.63
N VAL A 217 -11.51 10.31 -9.60
CA VAL A 217 -11.97 10.20 -8.21
C VAL A 217 -12.75 11.46 -7.86
N TYR A 218 -14.02 11.29 -7.47
CA TYR A 218 -14.92 12.39 -7.12
C TYR A 218 -14.79 12.76 -5.65
N ARG A 219 -15.11 14.01 -5.32
CA ARG A 219 -15.30 14.44 -3.93
C ARG A 219 -16.62 13.92 -3.34
N ASP A 220 -17.64 13.81 -4.17
CA ASP A 220 -18.95 13.30 -3.79
C ASP A 220 -18.92 11.76 -3.66
N PRO A 221 -19.25 11.19 -2.48
CA PRO A 221 -19.29 9.75 -2.29
C PRO A 221 -20.30 9.03 -3.20
N VAL A 222 -21.44 9.67 -3.53
CA VAL A 222 -22.46 9.05 -4.40
C VAL A 222 -21.93 8.90 -5.83
N ALA A 223 -21.28 9.94 -6.35
CA ALA A 223 -20.60 9.87 -7.65
C ALA A 223 -19.51 8.79 -7.70
N ASN A 224 -18.66 8.66 -6.67
CA ASN A 224 -17.68 7.57 -6.59
C ASN A 224 -18.34 6.20 -6.67
N ARG A 225 -19.42 6.00 -5.90
CA ARG A 225 -20.16 4.74 -5.88
C ARG A 225 -20.74 4.40 -7.25
N ARG A 226 -21.43 5.34 -7.91
CA ARG A 226 -22.00 5.12 -9.26
C ARG A 226 -20.90 4.81 -10.29
N ASN A 227 -19.77 5.52 -10.21
CA ASN A 227 -18.63 5.29 -11.11
C ASN A 227 -18.08 3.87 -10.96
N LEU A 228 -17.90 3.39 -9.72
CA LEU A 228 -17.41 2.06 -9.42
C LEU A 228 -18.42 0.95 -9.74
N GLU A 229 -19.70 1.13 -9.36
CA GLU A 229 -20.78 0.17 -9.64
C GLU A 229 -20.90 -0.09 -11.14
N ARG A 230 -20.85 0.98 -11.95
CA ARG A 230 -20.90 0.86 -13.42
C ARG A 230 -19.69 0.11 -13.97
N ALA A 231 -18.49 0.42 -13.49
CA ALA A 231 -17.28 -0.25 -13.94
C ALA A 231 -17.27 -1.73 -13.55
N HIS A 232 -17.65 -2.03 -12.30
CA HIS A 232 -17.74 -3.39 -11.80
C HIS A 232 -18.75 -4.21 -12.60
N ALA A 233 -19.96 -3.69 -12.82
CA ALA A 233 -20.98 -4.37 -13.62
C ALA A 233 -20.51 -4.65 -15.05
N LEU A 234 -19.84 -3.68 -15.69
CA LEU A 234 -19.28 -3.85 -17.04
C LEU A 234 -18.16 -4.89 -17.09
N LEU A 235 -17.27 -4.94 -16.10
CA LEU A 235 -16.21 -5.94 -16.05
C LEU A 235 -16.79 -7.35 -15.80
N VAL A 236 -17.73 -7.48 -14.87
CA VAL A 236 -18.41 -8.75 -14.59
C VAL A 236 -19.17 -9.27 -15.82
N ASP A 237 -19.91 -8.40 -16.52
CA ASP A 237 -20.58 -8.72 -17.79
C ASP A 237 -19.62 -9.27 -18.86
N ARG A 238 -18.34 -8.86 -18.81
CA ARG A 238 -17.29 -9.31 -19.74
C ARG A 238 -16.47 -10.50 -19.24
N GLY A 239 -16.90 -11.12 -18.15
CA GLY A 239 -16.32 -12.35 -17.61
C GLY A 239 -15.12 -12.14 -16.69
N PHE A 240 -14.92 -10.92 -16.16
CA PHE A 240 -13.90 -10.64 -15.15
C PHE A 240 -14.47 -10.79 -13.74
N ASP A 241 -13.58 -11.03 -12.77
CA ASP A 241 -13.89 -11.05 -11.33
C ASP A 241 -13.05 -9.98 -10.61
N PRO A 242 -13.39 -8.68 -10.78
CA PRO A 242 -12.60 -7.61 -10.20
C PRO A 242 -12.75 -7.56 -8.67
N VAL A 243 -11.63 -7.75 -7.98
CA VAL A 243 -11.50 -7.70 -6.52
C VAL A 243 -10.55 -6.58 -6.06
N GLY A 244 -9.90 -5.90 -6.99
CA GLY A 244 -8.96 -4.82 -6.78
C GLY A 244 -9.41 -3.52 -7.45
N PHE A 245 -9.00 -2.40 -6.87
CA PHE A 245 -9.17 -1.08 -7.45
C PHE A 245 -7.86 -0.29 -7.44
N ALA A 246 -7.63 0.51 -8.47
CA ALA A 246 -6.62 1.55 -8.45
C ALA A 246 -7.32 2.88 -8.66
N ALA A 247 -7.02 3.88 -7.86
CA ALA A 247 -7.60 5.18 -8.08
C ALA A 247 -6.89 5.95 -9.19
N PRO A 248 -7.66 6.60 -10.09
CA PRO A 248 -7.14 7.60 -11.01
C PRO A 248 -6.24 8.63 -10.33
N GLU A 249 -5.06 8.85 -10.89
CA GLU A 249 -4.00 9.74 -10.35
C GLU A 249 -3.58 9.38 -8.90
N GLY A 250 -3.75 8.12 -8.48
CA GLY A 250 -3.46 7.63 -7.12
C GLY A 250 -4.19 8.38 -6.01
N ARG A 251 -5.31 9.05 -6.34
CA ARG A 251 -6.10 9.87 -5.41
C ARG A 251 -6.90 9.00 -4.45
N TRP A 252 -7.16 9.50 -3.25
CA TRP A 252 -7.96 8.75 -2.29
C TRP A 252 -8.79 9.68 -1.41
N ASN A 253 -9.99 9.25 -1.05
CA ASN A 253 -10.80 9.89 0.00
C ASN A 253 -11.72 8.87 0.70
N PRO A 254 -12.26 9.18 1.90
CA PRO A 254 -13.12 8.25 2.63
C PRO A 254 -14.39 7.84 1.89
N GLY A 255 -14.93 8.69 1.00
CA GLY A 255 -16.10 8.36 0.19
C GLY A 255 -15.81 7.31 -0.87
N LEU A 256 -14.60 7.36 -1.46
CA LEU A 256 -14.10 6.33 -2.36
C LEU A 256 -13.88 5.00 -1.64
N ASP A 257 -13.21 5.00 -0.49
CA ASP A 257 -13.00 3.79 0.33
C ASP A 257 -14.33 3.13 0.72
N ALA A 258 -15.32 3.91 1.16
CA ALA A 258 -16.65 3.38 1.47
C ALA A 258 -17.33 2.72 0.26
N ALA A 259 -17.14 3.26 -0.94
CA ALA A 259 -17.69 2.68 -2.17
C ALA A 259 -16.96 1.38 -2.56
N ILE A 260 -15.63 1.35 -2.43
CA ILE A 260 -14.82 0.14 -2.67
C ILE A 260 -15.18 -0.96 -1.66
N GLU A 261 -15.29 -0.61 -0.36
CA GLU A 261 -15.73 -1.54 0.69
C GLU A 261 -17.15 -2.04 0.43
N GLY A 262 -18.06 -1.17 0.00
CA GLY A 262 -19.45 -1.50 -0.29
C GLY A 262 -19.62 -2.49 -1.44
N LEU A 263 -18.69 -2.51 -2.39
CA LEU A 263 -18.63 -3.47 -3.50
C LEU A 263 -17.90 -4.78 -3.13
N GLY A 264 -17.34 -4.88 -1.91
CA GLY A 264 -16.66 -6.08 -1.45
C GLY A 264 -15.26 -6.29 -2.04
N TYR A 265 -14.63 -5.23 -2.55
CA TYR A 265 -13.27 -5.33 -3.07
C TYR A 265 -12.29 -5.67 -1.94
N LEU A 266 -11.29 -6.50 -2.28
CA LEU A 266 -10.26 -6.97 -1.37
C LEU A 266 -9.22 -5.90 -1.08
N TYR A 267 -8.84 -5.13 -2.11
CA TYR A 267 -7.75 -4.16 -2.00
C TYR A 267 -7.92 -2.93 -2.90
N SER A 268 -7.20 -1.87 -2.56
CA SER A 268 -6.91 -0.74 -3.43
C SER A 268 -5.41 -0.49 -3.54
N SER A 269 -4.94 0.11 -4.64
CA SER A 269 -3.55 0.53 -4.80
C SER A 269 -3.48 2.01 -5.15
N ASP A 270 -3.08 2.83 -4.18
CA ASP A 270 -3.10 4.29 -4.28
C ASP A 270 -1.88 4.86 -3.55
N PHE A 271 -1.27 5.94 -4.03
CA PHE A 271 -0.12 6.57 -3.37
C PHE A 271 -0.48 7.81 -2.51
N SER A 272 -1.74 8.27 -2.55
CA SER A 272 -2.23 9.34 -1.66
C SER A 272 -2.33 8.92 -0.19
N LEU A 273 -2.54 7.63 0.09
CA LEU A 273 -2.58 7.09 1.46
C LEU A 273 -1.20 6.69 1.99
N GLY A 274 -0.30 6.29 1.10
CA GLY A 274 1.05 5.81 1.42
C GLY A 274 1.69 5.25 0.15
N TYR A 275 3.00 5.39 0.04
CA TYR A 275 3.81 4.91 -1.07
C TYR A 275 5.07 4.25 -0.49
N ASP A 276 5.68 3.32 -1.24
CA ASP A 276 6.94 2.67 -0.84
C ASP A 276 6.92 2.11 0.60
N ASP A 277 5.81 1.48 1.01
CA ASP A 277 5.60 0.92 2.35
C ASP A 277 4.89 -0.45 2.27
N LEU A 278 4.77 -1.13 3.42
CA LEU A 278 3.98 -2.35 3.53
C LEU A 278 2.47 -2.06 3.47
N PRO A 279 1.65 -2.99 2.93
CA PRO A 279 0.20 -2.83 2.90
C PRO A 279 -0.45 -2.62 4.25
N SER A 280 -1.53 -1.87 4.29
CA SER A 280 -2.26 -1.60 5.53
C SER A 280 -3.73 -1.34 5.29
N PHE A 281 -4.55 -1.57 6.31
CA PHE A 281 -5.94 -1.15 6.30
C PHE A 281 -6.02 0.33 6.75
N PRO A 282 -6.66 1.24 5.99
CA PRO A 282 -6.88 2.61 6.44
C PRO A 282 -7.70 2.69 7.73
N TRP A 283 -7.39 3.64 8.62
CA TRP A 283 -8.17 3.91 9.84
C TRP A 283 -9.17 5.04 9.58
N LEU A 284 -10.48 4.80 9.66
CA LEU A 284 -11.51 5.79 9.32
C LEU A 284 -12.65 5.76 10.33
N GLY A 285 -13.03 6.92 10.84
CA GLY A 285 -14.20 7.05 11.71
C GLY A 285 -14.17 6.13 12.94
N GLY A 286 -12.99 5.85 13.49
CA GLY A 286 -12.84 4.98 14.66
C GLY A 286 -12.79 3.47 14.35
N ARG A 287 -12.65 3.06 13.09
CA ARG A 287 -12.49 1.66 12.69
C ARG A 287 -11.44 1.48 11.60
N TRP A 288 -10.99 0.24 11.42
CA TRP A 288 -10.22 -0.14 10.23
C TRP A 288 -11.16 -0.34 9.03
N SER A 289 -10.75 0.12 7.85
CA SER A 289 -11.36 -0.26 6.55
C SER A 289 -11.17 -1.77 6.33
N LYS A 290 -12.07 -2.37 5.54
CA LYS A 290 -11.93 -3.77 5.13
C LYS A 290 -11.14 -3.93 3.84
N VAL A 291 -10.85 -2.82 3.16
CA VAL A 291 -10.10 -2.77 1.92
C VAL A 291 -8.63 -2.63 2.28
N LEU A 292 -7.81 -3.57 1.83
CA LEU A 292 -6.36 -3.48 2.00
C LEU A 292 -5.81 -2.40 1.08
N GLN A 293 -5.11 -1.40 1.60
CA GLN A 293 -4.34 -0.50 0.75
C GLN A 293 -2.95 -1.10 0.49
N VAL A 294 -2.60 -1.23 -0.79
CA VAL A 294 -1.33 -1.73 -1.31
C VAL A 294 -0.53 -0.54 -1.88
N PRO A 295 0.48 -0.03 -1.14
CA PRO A 295 1.33 1.06 -1.59
C PRO A 295 2.06 0.73 -2.89
N ILE A 296 2.34 1.78 -3.65
CA ILE A 296 3.08 1.68 -4.90
C ILE A 296 4.09 2.83 -5.02
N HIS A 297 5.15 2.63 -5.80
CA HIS A 297 6.08 3.71 -6.12
C HIS A 297 5.36 4.81 -6.91
N PRO A 298 5.47 6.10 -6.52
CA PRO A 298 4.62 7.15 -7.09
C PRO A 298 5.12 7.71 -8.42
N ILE A 299 6.35 7.40 -8.83
CA ILE A 299 6.93 7.88 -10.09
C ILE A 299 6.69 6.84 -11.19
N CYS A 300 6.01 7.26 -12.26
CA CYS A 300 5.87 6.51 -13.51
C CYS A 300 6.51 7.28 -14.68
N GLU A 301 6.55 6.65 -15.86
CA GLU A 301 7.00 7.23 -17.12
C GLU A 301 6.25 8.51 -17.51
N GLY A 302 4.98 8.64 -17.12
CA GLY A 302 4.18 9.84 -17.40
C GLY A 302 4.81 11.12 -16.85
N LEU A 303 5.37 11.06 -15.64
CA LEU A 303 6.01 12.23 -15.00
C LEU A 303 7.29 12.65 -15.74
N PHE A 304 8.03 11.70 -16.32
CA PHE A 304 9.21 12.01 -17.13
C PHE A 304 8.81 12.72 -18.42
N VAL A 305 7.79 12.22 -19.11
CA VAL A 305 7.26 12.84 -20.34
C VAL A 305 6.76 14.25 -20.06
N GLU A 306 6.04 14.46 -18.96
CA GLU A 306 5.58 15.79 -18.52
C GLU A 306 6.74 16.75 -18.20
N ALA A 307 7.85 16.22 -17.67
CA ALA A 307 9.08 16.96 -17.45
C ALA A 307 9.94 17.15 -18.72
N GLY A 308 9.49 16.68 -19.88
CA GLY A 308 10.19 16.79 -21.16
C GLY A 308 11.30 15.75 -21.39
N ILE A 309 11.38 14.71 -20.55
CA ILE A 309 12.28 13.58 -20.74
C ILE A 309 11.57 12.52 -21.59
N GLY A 310 11.99 12.39 -22.85
CA GLY A 310 11.51 11.37 -23.79
C GLY A 310 12.47 10.20 -24.01
N GLU A 311 13.54 10.09 -23.22
CA GLU A 311 14.53 9.02 -23.33
C GLU A 311 14.12 7.83 -22.46
N GLY A 312 13.65 6.74 -23.07
CA GLY A 312 13.17 5.54 -22.35
C GLY A 312 14.25 4.89 -21.47
N GLY A 313 15.54 4.99 -21.86
CA GLY A 313 16.66 4.53 -21.04
C GLY A 313 16.77 5.24 -19.67
N THR A 314 16.47 6.54 -19.59
CA THR A 314 16.46 7.29 -18.33
C THR A 314 15.31 6.84 -17.43
N ILE A 315 14.14 6.64 -18.02
CA ILE A 315 12.94 6.15 -17.33
C ILE A 315 13.21 4.74 -16.78
N ALA A 316 13.73 3.84 -17.62
CA ALA A 316 14.11 2.48 -17.27
C ALA A 316 15.12 2.46 -16.11
N SER A 317 16.17 3.29 -16.19
CA SER A 317 17.20 3.38 -15.15
C SER A 317 16.62 3.77 -13.79
N HIS A 318 15.70 4.74 -13.74
CA HIS A 318 15.05 5.13 -12.49
C HIS A 318 14.19 4.01 -11.92
N LEU A 319 13.31 3.42 -12.73
CA LEU A 319 12.38 2.38 -12.27
C LEU A 319 13.14 1.12 -11.81
N VAL A 320 14.18 0.70 -12.54
CA VAL A 320 15.07 -0.39 -12.11
C VAL A 320 15.75 -0.07 -10.78
N ARG A 321 16.24 1.15 -10.58
CA ARG A 321 16.81 1.56 -9.29
C ARG A 321 15.78 1.52 -8.18
N ALA A 322 14.54 1.94 -8.45
CA ALA A 322 13.45 1.89 -7.48
C ALA A 322 13.13 0.45 -7.06
N VAL A 323 13.00 -0.45 -8.04
CA VAL A 323 12.77 -1.89 -7.82
C VAL A 323 13.90 -2.51 -7.00
N ARG A 324 15.15 -2.31 -7.45
CA ARG A 324 16.34 -2.81 -6.74
C ARG A 324 16.38 -2.38 -5.29
N ALA A 325 16.17 -1.08 -5.04
CA ALA A 325 16.21 -0.52 -3.69
C ALA A 325 15.17 -1.16 -2.75
N ARG A 326 14.00 -1.58 -3.28
CA ARG A 326 12.94 -2.23 -2.50
C ARG A 326 13.24 -3.71 -2.27
N ILE A 327 13.69 -4.43 -3.31
CA ILE A 327 14.09 -5.84 -3.18
C ILE A 327 15.22 -5.99 -2.16
N ASP A 328 16.26 -5.13 -2.23
CA ASP A 328 17.38 -5.12 -1.29
C ASP A 328 16.97 -4.81 0.17
N GLN A 329 15.83 -4.13 0.35
CA GLN A 329 15.26 -3.84 1.67
C GLN A 329 14.33 -4.95 2.17
N GLY A 330 14.07 -5.99 1.36
CA GLY A 330 13.05 -6.99 1.66
C GLY A 330 11.65 -6.38 1.73
N GLU A 331 11.36 -5.42 0.86
CA GLU A 331 10.08 -4.72 0.77
C GLU A 331 9.40 -4.99 -0.58
N PRO A 332 8.08 -4.77 -0.70
CA PRO A 332 7.39 -4.83 -1.98
C PRO A 332 7.97 -3.81 -2.97
N ALA A 333 8.39 -4.30 -4.14
CA ALA A 333 8.96 -3.55 -5.24
C ALA A 333 7.88 -3.34 -6.32
N PHE A 334 6.89 -2.52 -6.00
CA PHE A 334 5.75 -2.27 -6.88
C PHE A 334 5.92 -0.94 -7.60
N VAL A 335 5.91 -0.99 -8.93
CA VAL A 335 5.97 0.17 -9.82
C VAL A 335 4.74 0.17 -10.71
N TYR A 336 4.40 1.33 -11.28
CA TYR A 336 3.30 1.43 -12.24
C TYR A 336 3.72 2.19 -13.49
N GLY A 337 2.93 1.98 -14.53
CA GLY A 337 2.96 2.79 -15.74
C GLY A 337 1.69 2.62 -16.56
N HIS A 338 1.68 3.23 -17.73
CA HIS A 338 0.52 3.27 -18.60
C HIS A 338 0.92 2.84 -20.01
N PRO A 339 0.14 2.00 -20.68
CA PRO A 339 0.40 1.64 -22.06
C PRO A 339 0.34 2.84 -23.00
N GLU A 340 -0.72 3.65 -22.88
CA GLU A 340 -1.11 4.62 -23.91
C GLU A 340 -0.15 5.80 -23.99
N ARG A 341 0.40 6.04 -25.20
CA ARG A 341 1.35 7.13 -25.47
C ARG A 341 2.59 7.14 -24.57
N ARG A 342 2.85 6.04 -23.88
CA ARG A 342 3.84 5.92 -22.81
C ARG A 342 4.60 4.62 -22.97
N LEU A 343 4.33 3.57 -22.19
CA LEU A 343 5.10 2.32 -22.24
C LEU A 343 5.07 1.64 -23.62
N ALA A 344 4.02 1.85 -24.42
CA ALA A 344 3.98 1.41 -25.82
C ALA A 344 5.08 2.00 -26.71
N TYR A 345 5.64 3.16 -26.32
CA TYR A 345 6.72 3.87 -27.01
C TYR A 345 8.08 3.70 -26.32
N PHE A 346 8.11 3.10 -25.13
CA PHE A 346 9.32 2.83 -24.34
C PHE A 346 9.41 1.34 -23.95
N PRO A 347 9.37 0.40 -24.90
CA PRO A 347 9.41 -1.04 -24.59
C PRO A 347 10.68 -1.46 -23.83
N GLU A 348 11.78 -0.73 -23.99
CA GLU A 348 13.03 -0.95 -23.25
C GLU A 348 12.87 -0.80 -21.73
N VAL A 349 11.85 -0.07 -21.26
CA VAL A 349 11.52 0.02 -19.83
C VAL A 349 11.04 -1.33 -19.31
N LEU A 350 10.18 -2.02 -20.08
CA LEU A 350 9.65 -3.34 -19.72
C LEU A 350 10.74 -4.40 -19.78
N GLU A 351 11.59 -4.35 -20.80
CA GLU A 351 12.76 -5.23 -20.94
C GLU A 351 13.72 -5.06 -19.76
N ALA A 352 14.02 -3.81 -19.36
CA ALA A 352 14.91 -3.52 -18.24
C ALA A 352 14.33 -3.98 -16.90
N LEU A 353 13.02 -3.81 -16.68
CA LEU A 353 12.34 -4.31 -15.48
C LEU A 353 12.34 -5.84 -15.42
N ALA A 354 12.01 -6.52 -16.51
CA ALA A 354 12.05 -7.98 -16.59
C ALA A 354 13.46 -8.51 -16.30
N GLY A 355 14.46 -7.93 -16.98
CA GLY A 355 15.86 -8.29 -16.79
C GLY A 355 16.37 -8.02 -15.37
N GLU A 356 15.86 -7.00 -14.66
CA GLU A 356 16.23 -6.77 -13.27
C GLU A 356 15.59 -7.78 -12.32
N VAL A 357 14.30 -8.07 -12.47
CA VAL A 357 13.56 -8.98 -11.57
C VAL A 357 14.10 -10.41 -11.68
N ASP A 358 14.48 -10.86 -12.88
CA ASP A 358 15.02 -12.19 -13.12
C ASP A 358 16.38 -12.45 -12.44
N ARG A 359 17.04 -11.39 -11.94
CA ARG A 359 18.29 -11.51 -11.17
C ARG A 359 18.07 -11.95 -9.73
N TYR A 360 16.83 -11.95 -9.24
CA TYR A 360 16.49 -12.22 -7.85
C TYR A 360 15.63 -13.47 -7.70
N GLU A 361 16.27 -14.63 -7.52
CA GLU A 361 15.61 -15.93 -7.35
C GLU A 361 14.60 -15.99 -6.19
N LEU A 362 14.81 -15.16 -5.15
CA LEU A 362 13.97 -15.09 -3.95
C LEU A 362 12.99 -13.90 -3.98
N THR A 363 12.75 -13.30 -5.15
CA THR A 363 11.69 -12.31 -5.33
C THR A 363 10.41 -12.99 -5.79
N TRP A 364 9.33 -12.79 -5.04
CA TRP A 364 8.02 -13.27 -5.44
C TRP A 364 7.48 -12.44 -6.60
N ARG A 365 7.45 -13.03 -7.79
CA ARG A 365 6.73 -12.50 -8.95
C ARG A 365 5.24 -12.73 -8.72
N ALA A 366 4.50 -11.64 -8.43
CA ALA A 366 3.12 -11.74 -7.99
C ALA A 366 2.23 -10.71 -8.66
N THR A 367 0.97 -11.09 -8.88
CA THR A 367 -0.10 -10.14 -9.14
C THR A 367 -0.46 -9.41 -7.83
N LEU A 368 -1.01 -8.19 -7.90
CA LEU A 368 -1.49 -7.50 -6.70
C LEU A 368 -2.64 -8.25 -6.03
N THR A 369 -3.45 -8.98 -6.80
CA THR A 369 -4.50 -9.85 -6.27
C THR A 369 -3.93 -10.99 -5.41
N ASP A 370 -2.91 -11.69 -5.89
CA ASP A 370 -2.25 -12.76 -5.12
C ASP A 370 -1.57 -12.22 -3.87
N PHE A 371 -0.89 -11.07 -4.01
CA PHE A 371 -0.26 -10.39 -2.90
C PHE A 371 -1.27 -9.95 -1.83
N ALA A 372 -2.41 -9.38 -2.23
CA ALA A 372 -3.48 -8.98 -1.31
C ALA A 372 -4.14 -10.18 -0.60
N ARG A 373 -4.29 -11.31 -1.29
CA ARG A 373 -4.79 -12.57 -0.70
C ARG A 373 -3.83 -13.12 0.34
N TRP A 374 -2.53 -13.19 0.03
CA TRP A 374 -1.50 -13.54 1.01
C TRP A 374 -1.53 -12.60 2.22
N TRP A 375 -1.57 -11.29 1.98
CA TRP A 375 -1.54 -10.30 3.04
C TRP A 375 -2.75 -10.43 3.98
N SER A 376 -3.95 -10.59 3.41
CA SER A 376 -5.18 -10.80 4.17
C SER A 376 -5.16 -12.12 4.94
N TRP A 377 -4.60 -13.17 4.35
CA TRP A 377 -4.42 -14.45 5.03
C TRP A 377 -3.45 -14.34 6.22
N ARG A 378 -2.35 -13.62 6.03
CA ARG A 378 -1.30 -13.34 7.03
C ARG A 378 -1.83 -12.52 8.20
N ASP A 379 -2.54 -11.41 7.95
CA ASP A 379 -3.06 -10.50 9.00
C ASP A 379 -4.05 -11.19 9.96
N ARG A 380 -4.77 -12.20 9.47
CA ARG A 380 -5.74 -12.99 10.26
C ARG A 380 -5.08 -14.00 11.18
N ARG A 381 -3.78 -14.27 11.07
CA ARG A 381 -3.12 -15.26 11.93
C ARG A 381 -3.04 -14.75 13.37
N ARG A 382 -3.40 -15.62 14.30
CA ARG A 382 -3.17 -15.42 15.75
C ARG A 382 -2.19 -16.47 16.23
N TRP A 383 -1.17 -16.02 16.95
CA TRP A 383 -0.05 -16.86 17.34
C TRP A 383 0.71 -16.27 18.52
N SER A 384 1.47 -17.12 19.20
CA SER A 384 2.24 -16.78 20.39
C SER A 384 3.65 -17.36 20.34
N VAL A 385 4.53 -16.79 21.16
CA VAL A 385 5.91 -17.28 21.38
C VAL A 385 6.12 -17.46 22.87
N SER A 386 6.29 -18.70 23.32
CA SER A 386 6.43 -19.05 24.73
C SER A 386 7.84 -19.54 25.05
N PRO A 387 8.50 -19.07 26.12
CA PRO A 387 9.81 -19.58 26.52
C PRO A 387 9.71 -21.05 26.96
N ARG A 388 10.69 -21.88 26.59
CA ARG A 388 10.81 -23.30 26.94
C ARG A 388 12.19 -23.66 27.52
N GLY A 389 12.88 -22.66 28.07
CA GLY A 389 14.24 -22.74 28.59
C GLY A 389 15.18 -21.69 27.96
N PRO A 390 16.46 -21.65 28.37
CA PRO A 390 17.44 -20.69 27.84
C PRO A 390 17.55 -20.78 26.32
N GLY A 391 17.30 -19.65 25.63
CA GLY A 391 17.40 -19.56 24.17
C GLY A 391 16.40 -20.41 23.37
N ARG A 392 15.45 -21.10 24.04
CA ARG A 392 14.48 -21.99 23.40
C ARG A 392 13.07 -21.44 23.56
N PHE A 393 12.35 -21.35 22.45
CA PHE A 393 10.96 -20.91 22.42
C PHE A 393 10.11 -21.93 21.68
N GLU A 394 8.84 -22.02 22.07
CA GLU A 394 7.79 -22.64 21.28
C GLU A 394 6.98 -21.56 20.61
N VAL A 395 6.70 -21.76 19.33
CA VAL A 395 5.80 -20.93 18.53
C VAL A 395 4.53 -21.73 18.30
N ALA A 396 3.37 -21.15 18.60
CA ALA A 396 2.09 -21.82 18.44
C ALA A 396 1.09 -20.89 17.75
N PHE A 397 0.47 -21.39 16.68
CA PHE A 397 -0.63 -20.74 15.99
C PHE A 397 -1.96 -21.25 16.56
N GLU A 398 -2.89 -20.33 16.80
CA GLU A 398 -4.26 -20.68 17.18
C GLU A 398 -5.01 -21.24 15.97
N ASP A 399 -4.87 -20.55 14.82
CA ASP A 399 -5.48 -20.94 13.55
C ASP A 399 -4.42 -21.20 12.48
N TRP A 400 -4.22 -22.48 12.17
CA TRP A 400 -3.33 -22.91 11.09
C TRP A 400 -4.05 -22.98 9.76
N GLY A 401 -3.40 -22.50 8.71
CA GLY A 401 -3.84 -22.67 7.32
C GLY A 401 -2.66 -23.15 6.48
N SER A 402 -2.92 -24.08 5.57
CA SER A 402 -1.91 -24.57 4.63
C SER A 402 -1.98 -23.90 3.26
N SER A 403 -2.82 -22.86 3.11
CA SER A 403 -3.02 -22.17 1.83
C SER A 403 -1.74 -21.49 1.33
N TYR A 404 -0.85 -21.08 2.24
CA TYR A 404 0.43 -20.48 1.90
C TYR A 404 1.54 -21.05 2.79
N PRO A 405 2.73 -21.32 2.21
CA PRO A 405 3.90 -21.67 3.00
C PRO A 405 4.36 -20.42 3.78
N MET A 406 4.56 -20.58 5.09
CA MET A 406 4.82 -19.45 5.97
C MET A 406 6.28 -19.38 6.40
N THR A 407 6.83 -18.17 6.45
CA THR A 407 8.12 -17.86 7.07
C THR A 407 7.90 -17.14 8.40
N LEU A 408 8.46 -17.67 9.48
CA LEU A 408 8.65 -16.97 10.74
C LEU A 408 10.01 -16.27 10.70
N GLU A 409 10.04 -14.98 11.03
CA GLU A 409 11.25 -14.19 11.08
C GLU A 409 11.57 -13.76 12.50
N VAL A 410 12.81 -14.00 12.95
CA VAL A 410 13.34 -13.49 14.20
C VAL A 410 14.26 -12.32 13.90
N VAL A 411 14.03 -11.18 14.55
CA VAL A 411 14.74 -9.95 14.21
C VAL A 411 15.63 -9.47 15.35
N ARG A 412 16.90 -9.18 15.04
CA ARG A 412 17.90 -8.66 15.99
C ARG A 412 18.63 -7.45 15.41
N GLY A 413 18.31 -6.27 15.93
CA GLY A 413 18.80 -5.02 15.35
C GLY A 413 18.37 -4.93 13.89
N ARG A 414 19.32 -4.88 12.96
CA ARG A 414 19.05 -4.88 11.51
C ARG A 414 19.06 -6.27 10.86
N HIS A 415 19.38 -7.32 11.60
CA HIS A 415 19.50 -8.65 11.03
C HIS A 415 18.23 -9.47 11.23
N VAL A 416 17.93 -10.34 10.27
CA VAL A 416 16.76 -11.21 10.27
C VAL A 416 17.21 -12.65 10.08
N ALA A 417 16.63 -13.57 10.86
CA ALA A 417 16.73 -15.00 10.63
C ALA A 417 15.35 -15.51 10.20
N SER A 418 15.29 -16.18 9.05
CA SER A 418 14.04 -16.67 8.44
C SER A 418 13.92 -18.18 8.59
N LEU A 419 12.77 -18.65 9.09
CA LEU A 419 12.51 -20.06 9.33
C LEU A 419 11.19 -20.48 8.66
N PRO A 420 11.17 -21.54 7.83
CA PRO A 420 9.91 -22.09 7.35
C PRO A 420 9.12 -22.69 8.51
N MET A 421 7.82 -22.45 8.53
CA MET A 421 6.88 -23.06 9.48
C MET A 421 6.12 -24.19 8.78
N PRO A 422 6.41 -25.47 9.06
CA PRO A 422 5.74 -26.59 8.39
C PRO A 422 4.37 -26.95 9.00
N GLY A 423 4.01 -26.38 10.15
CA GLY A 423 2.81 -26.74 10.88
C GLY A 423 2.41 -25.74 11.97
N PRO A 424 1.31 -26.03 12.71
CA PRO A 424 0.72 -25.14 13.72
C PRO A 424 1.64 -24.85 14.91
N ARG A 425 2.68 -25.65 15.11
CA ARG A 425 3.65 -25.50 16.20
C ARG A 425 5.06 -25.68 15.68
N GLY A 426 5.99 -24.92 16.24
CA GLY A 426 7.42 -25.06 15.96
C GLY A 426 8.27 -24.77 17.19
N THR A 427 9.47 -25.34 17.22
CA THR A 427 10.48 -25.01 18.24
C THR A 427 11.53 -24.09 17.61
N LEU A 428 11.78 -22.96 18.27
CA LEU A 428 12.81 -22.00 17.90
C LEU A 428 13.99 -22.13 18.87
N ARG A 429 15.21 -22.27 18.33
CA ARG A 429 16.47 -22.24 19.10
C ARG A 429 17.32 -21.07 18.63
N LEU A 430 17.52 -20.09 19.51
CA LEU A 430 18.17 -18.83 19.19
C LEU A 430 19.66 -18.95 18.86
N ASP A 431 20.36 -19.93 19.42
CA ASP A 431 21.83 -20.09 19.27
C ASP A 431 22.24 -20.72 17.93
N GLY A 432 21.27 -21.23 17.16
CA GLY A 432 21.52 -21.87 15.85
C GLY A 432 20.96 -21.09 14.66
N LEU A 433 20.49 -19.86 14.87
CA LEU A 433 19.90 -19.06 13.79
C LEU A 433 21.00 -18.34 12.99
N ALA A 434 20.94 -18.50 11.67
CA ALA A 434 21.70 -17.66 10.75
C ALA A 434 20.97 -16.32 10.58
N PHE A 435 21.63 -15.24 11.00
CA PHE A 435 21.12 -13.89 10.88
C PHE A 435 21.73 -13.21 9.67
N GLU A 436 20.88 -12.69 8.80
CA GLU A 436 21.29 -11.99 7.58
C GLU A 436 20.99 -10.50 7.74
N GLY A 437 21.95 -9.66 7.34
CA GLY A 437 21.76 -8.21 7.29
C GLY A 437 21.18 -7.77 5.96
N PRO A 438 20.59 -6.57 5.87
CA PRO A 438 20.19 -6.01 4.59
C PRO A 438 21.41 -5.91 3.66
N SER A 439 21.21 -6.19 2.37
CA SER A 439 22.19 -5.86 1.34
C SER A 439 22.39 -4.34 1.28
N HIS A 440 23.46 -3.90 0.61
CA HIS A 440 23.81 -2.48 0.48
C HIS A 440 22.58 -1.66 0.03
N ARG A 441 22.18 -0.66 0.83
CA ARG A 441 21.01 0.16 0.53
C ARG A 441 21.28 1.02 -0.70
N VAL A 442 20.47 0.86 -1.74
CA VAL A 442 20.41 1.83 -2.83
C VAL A 442 19.61 3.04 -2.33
N ASP A 443 20.27 4.18 -2.24
CA ASP A 443 19.59 5.44 -1.92
C ASP A 443 18.80 5.93 -3.13
N LEU A 444 17.50 6.08 -2.93
CA LEU A 444 16.62 6.83 -3.83
C LEU A 444 16.47 8.25 -3.29
N PRO A 445 16.37 9.26 -4.18
CA PRO A 445 16.03 10.60 -3.74
C PRO A 445 14.67 10.57 -3.03
N GLY A 446 14.64 11.10 -1.80
CA GLY A 446 13.41 11.31 -1.07
C GLY A 446 12.61 12.48 -1.65
N PRO A 447 11.27 12.46 -1.56
CA PRO A 447 10.46 13.59 -1.99
C PRO A 447 10.71 14.83 -1.14
N SER A 448 10.55 16.00 -1.76
CA SER A 448 10.43 17.28 -1.08
C SER A 448 8.99 17.77 -1.14
N ALA A 449 8.40 18.10 0.00
CA ALA A 449 7.03 18.61 0.03
C ALA A 449 6.95 20.00 -0.62
N VAL A 450 6.04 20.16 -1.57
CA VAL A 450 5.80 21.45 -2.23
C VAL A 450 4.65 22.16 -1.53
N ARG A 451 4.84 23.42 -1.18
CA ARG A 451 3.75 24.31 -0.76
C ARG A 451 3.30 25.10 -1.97
N PRO A 452 2.20 24.72 -2.65
CA PRO A 452 1.73 25.51 -3.77
C PRO A 452 1.32 26.91 -3.27
N PRO A 453 1.59 27.97 -4.03
CA PRO A 453 1.08 29.29 -3.69
C PRO A 453 -0.46 29.26 -3.63
N PHE A 454 -1.04 29.93 -2.64
CA PHE A 454 -2.49 30.02 -2.54
C PHE A 454 -3.05 30.71 -3.79
N SER A 455 -4.04 30.07 -4.42
CA SER A 455 -4.76 30.61 -5.57
C SER A 455 -6.25 30.45 -5.34
N LEU A 456 -6.98 31.57 -5.29
CA LEU A 456 -8.44 31.57 -5.18
C LEU A 456 -9.07 30.72 -6.30
N LYS A 457 -8.51 30.77 -7.50
CA LYS A 457 -8.95 29.94 -8.64
C LYS A 457 -8.76 28.45 -8.38
N ALA A 458 -7.64 28.04 -7.80
CA ALA A 458 -7.39 26.65 -7.43
C ALA A 458 -8.32 26.21 -6.29
N ALA A 459 -8.55 27.06 -5.29
CA ALA A 459 -9.48 26.81 -4.20
C ALA A 459 -10.92 26.63 -4.73
N VAL A 460 -11.39 27.50 -5.63
CA VAL A 460 -12.71 27.36 -6.26
C VAL A 460 -12.80 26.08 -7.10
N ARG A 461 -11.77 25.76 -7.92
CA ARG A 461 -11.76 24.51 -8.70
C ARG A 461 -11.82 23.26 -7.81
N SER A 462 -11.08 23.26 -6.71
CA SER A 462 -11.09 22.17 -5.73
C SER A 462 -12.44 22.10 -4.98
N ALA A 463 -13.05 23.25 -4.65
CA ALA A 463 -14.36 23.29 -4.01
C ALA A 463 -15.47 22.76 -4.92
N LEU A 464 -15.40 23.03 -6.23
CA LEU A 464 -16.37 22.57 -7.23
C LEU A 464 -16.11 21.15 -7.73
N ASP A 465 -15.03 20.50 -7.28
CA ASP A 465 -14.57 19.22 -7.84
C ASP A 465 -14.51 19.26 -9.38
N TRP A 466 -13.85 20.30 -9.89
CA TRP A 466 -13.86 20.63 -11.32
C TRP A 466 -13.08 19.58 -12.13
N GLU A 467 -13.82 18.70 -12.80
CA GLU A 467 -13.31 17.79 -13.84
C GLU A 467 -14.09 17.94 -15.15
N THR A 468 -13.51 17.42 -16.23
CA THR A 468 -14.04 17.52 -17.59
C THR A 468 -14.21 16.19 -18.30
N VAL A 469 -13.92 15.08 -17.63
CA VAL A 469 -13.93 13.73 -18.20
C VAL A 469 -15.36 13.18 -18.25
N THR A 470 -16.12 13.36 -17.18
CA THR A 470 -17.52 12.92 -17.06
C THR A 470 -18.39 13.73 -18.03
N PRO A 471 -19.23 13.12 -18.88
CA PRO A 471 -20.19 13.85 -19.70
C PRO A 471 -21.09 14.75 -18.84
N VAL A 472 -21.44 15.94 -19.34
CA VAL A 472 -22.21 16.93 -18.57
C VAL A 472 -23.57 16.37 -18.17
N GLU A 473 -24.14 15.54 -19.03
CA GLU A 473 -25.43 14.88 -18.89
C GLU A 473 -25.42 13.87 -17.73
N GLU A 474 -24.26 13.27 -17.45
CA GLU A 474 -24.06 12.28 -16.40
C GLU A 474 -23.68 12.91 -15.04
N LEU A 475 -23.48 14.23 -14.99
CA LEU A 475 -23.27 14.93 -13.72
C LEU A 475 -24.56 14.98 -12.91
N ASP A 476 -24.44 14.58 -11.65
CA ASP A 476 -25.52 14.61 -10.66
C ASP A 476 -26.07 16.03 -10.46
N GLU A 477 -27.37 16.14 -10.22
CA GLU A 477 -28.05 17.39 -9.88
C GLU A 477 -28.48 17.43 -8.39
N ASP A 478 -28.24 16.34 -7.64
CA ASP A 478 -28.66 16.21 -6.25
C ASP A 478 -27.86 17.09 -5.27
N SER A 479 -26.75 17.69 -5.72
CA SER A 479 -25.93 18.59 -4.90
C SER A 479 -25.71 19.97 -5.53
N LEU A 480 -25.67 21.01 -4.69
CA LEU A 480 -25.38 22.39 -5.12
C LEU A 480 -24.05 22.52 -5.89
N PRO A 481 -22.91 21.94 -5.42
CA PRO A 481 -21.67 21.96 -6.18
C PRO A 481 -21.80 21.31 -7.56
N SER A 482 -22.48 20.16 -7.66
CA SER A 482 -22.66 19.45 -8.93
C SER A 482 -23.54 20.24 -9.91
N MET A 483 -24.64 20.84 -9.44
CA MET A 483 -25.48 21.74 -10.26
C MET A 483 -24.69 22.94 -10.78
N LEU A 484 -23.88 23.58 -9.92
CA LEU A 484 -23.06 24.73 -10.31
C LEU A 484 -22.00 24.31 -11.34
N LYS A 485 -21.30 23.20 -11.11
CA LYS A 485 -20.34 22.61 -12.06
C LYS A 485 -20.99 22.32 -13.40
N LYS A 486 -22.15 21.66 -13.41
CA LYS A 486 -22.92 21.33 -14.62
C LYS A 486 -23.31 22.59 -15.39
N ASN A 487 -23.84 23.61 -14.72
CA ASN A 487 -24.23 24.88 -15.34
C ASN A 487 -23.03 25.65 -15.91
N LEU A 488 -21.92 25.71 -15.18
CA LEU A 488 -20.68 26.33 -15.65
C LEU A 488 -20.09 25.61 -16.87
N ARG A 489 -20.13 24.27 -16.91
CA ARG A 489 -19.71 23.48 -18.06
C ARG A 489 -20.62 23.74 -19.27
N ARG A 490 -21.94 23.67 -19.10
CA ARG A 490 -22.91 24.02 -20.17
C ARG A 490 -22.68 25.42 -20.73
N TRP A 491 -22.47 26.40 -19.86
CA TRP A 491 -22.18 27.77 -20.27
C TRP A 491 -20.87 27.89 -21.07
N ARG A 492 -19.81 27.23 -20.61
CA ARG A 492 -18.52 27.18 -21.30
C ARG A 492 -18.67 26.55 -22.68
N ASP A 493 -19.41 25.44 -22.77
CA ASP A 493 -19.57 24.68 -24.00
C ASP A 493 -20.43 25.45 -25.03
N ARG A 494 -21.48 26.16 -24.59
CA ARG A 494 -22.25 27.11 -25.43
C ARG A 494 -21.38 28.23 -25.99
N ARG A 495 -20.48 28.80 -25.19
CA ARG A 495 -19.54 29.86 -25.64
C ARG A 495 -18.56 29.35 -26.68
N ARG A 496 -18.01 28.14 -26.50
CA ARG A 496 -17.13 27.50 -27.50
C ARG A 496 -17.86 27.22 -28.81
N GLY A 497 -19.09 26.68 -28.74
CA GLY A 497 -19.92 26.45 -29.93
C GLY A 497 -20.23 27.75 -30.69
N SER A 498 -20.47 28.85 -29.98
CA SER A 498 -20.75 30.16 -30.59
C SER A 498 -19.51 30.76 -31.29
N GLN A 499 -18.30 30.50 -30.79
CA GLN A 499 -17.05 30.97 -31.42
C GLN A 499 -16.69 30.19 -32.68
N VAL A 500 -16.98 28.89 -32.73
CA VAL A 500 -16.77 28.07 -33.93
C VAL A 500 -17.77 28.43 -35.03
N GLY A 501 -19.00 28.83 -34.67
CA GLY A 501 -20.02 29.29 -35.62
C GLY A 501 -19.77 30.67 -36.24
N ALA A 502 -19.05 31.56 -35.55
CA ALA A 502 -18.78 32.93 -36.03
C ALA A 502 -17.50 33.08 -36.88
N GLY A 503 -16.65 32.05 -36.94
CA GLY A 503 -15.36 32.06 -37.66
C GLY A 503 -15.34 31.33 -39.01
N GLY A 504 -16.47 30.79 -39.48
CA GLY A 504 -16.57 30.04 -40.73
C GLY A 504 -16.53 30.95 -41.97
N GLY A 505 -15.33 31.41 -42.35
CA GLY A 505 -15.19 32.28 -43.53
C GLY A 505 -13.78 32.68 -43.91
N ARG A 506 -12.81 31.75 -43.96
CA ARG A 506 -11.63 31.86 -44.84
C ARG A 506 -10.84 30.55 -44.85
N ALA A 507 -11.01 29.78 -45.92
CA ALA A 507 -10.15 28.66 -46.23
C ALA A 507 -8.81 29.19 -46.76
N THR A 508 -7.74 29.02 -45.99
CA THR A 508 -6.36 29.14 -46.51
C THR A 508 -5.83 27.74 -46.75
N ALA A 509 -5.58 27.44 -48.02
CA ALA A 509 -4.88 26.23 -48.46
C ALA A 509 -3.44 26.22 -47.89
N LEU A 510 -3.04 25.09 -47.30
CA LEU A 510 -1.65 24.82 -46.92
C LEU A 510 -0.96 24.05 -48.07
N PRO A 511 0.29 24.39 -48.42
CA PRO A 511 1.06 23.67 -49.42
C PRO A 511 1.63 22.36 -48.85
N ARG A 512 1.86 21.41 -49.75
CA ARG A 512 2.29 20.02 -49.52
C ARG A 512 3.69 19.89 -48.95
#